data_AF-A0A8S4A1N2-F1
#
_entry.id   AF-A0A8S4A1N2-F1
#
_cell.length_a   1.000
_cell.length_b   1.000
_cell.length_c   1.000
_cell.angle_alpha   90.00
_cell.angle_beta   90.00
_cell.angle_gamma   90.00
#
_symmetry.space_group_name_H-M   'P 1'
#
loop_
_entity.id
_entity.type
_entity.pdbx_description
1 polymer ?
#
loop_
_entity_poly.entity_id
_entity_poly.type
_entity_poly.pdbx_seq_one_letter_code
_entity_poly.pdbx_strand_id
1 'polypeptide(L)'
;MFNRLRKKKEDKPSASTGRNATSGLPANSSSTNGIDEAQGFLCPVCIQNFASAEAVQAHFEEQHGGQDGPVTEDQGEGFLCPMCKMSLASPEDLQSHYDTVHRDSSPMPVLPLVSNGEISGVAIQELRKELELLQIQLRGSEESRTLLASEMFHSEQKVTQLNLQLESLKSDKEKVESKAALLAGEIATMKAKVDESEGQRTALEDHIRTLK
;
A
#
# COMPACT_ATOMS: atom_id res chain seq x y z
N MET A 1 33.14 47.58 -6.74
CA MET A 1 31.90 48.30 -7.12
C MET A 1 30.74 47.67 -6.33
N PHE A 2 30.00 48.53 -5.62
CA PHE A 2 28.65 48.43 -5.06
C PHE A 2 27.92 47.06 -5.13
N ASN A 3 27.55 46.39 -4.02
CA ASN A 3 26.57 46.66 -2.94
C ASN A 3 25.22 45.92 -3.14
N ARG A 4 24.85 45.04 -2.19
CA ARG A 4 23.60 45.03 -1.36
C ARG A 4 23.23 43.59 -0.92
N LEU A 5 23.28 43.29 0.39
CA LEU A 5 22.20 43.41 1.41
C LEU A 5 21.06 42.42 1.12
N ARG A 6 20.50 41.60 2.03
CA ARG A 6 20.29 41.58 3.50
C ARG A 6 19.55 40.22 3.74
N LYS A 7 19.40 39.56 4.90
CA LYS A 7 19.08 40.06 6.24
C LYS A 7 19.13 38.87 7.23
N LYS A 8 19.80 39.08 8.35
CA LYS A 8 19.75 38.31 9.61
C LYS A 8 18.63 38.89 10.49
N LYS A 9 17.96 38.07 11.31
CA LYS A 9 17.91 38.19 12.79
C LYS A 9 16.71 37.45 13.41
N GLU A 10 17.07 36.61 14.37
CA GLU A 10 16.28 36.13 15.50
C GLU A 10 15.96 37.28 16.48
N ASP A 11 14.88 37.15 17.25
CA ASP A 11 14.78 37.57 18.66
C ASP A 11 13.44 37.09 19.29
N LYS A 12 13.53 36.43 20.46
CA LYS A 12 12.49 36.31 21.52
C LYS A 12 12.75 37.46 22.52
N PRO A 13 11.79 38.03 23.30
CA PRO A 13 11.21 37.30 24.45
C PRO A 13 9.84 37.77 25.03
N SER A 14 9.31 36.94 25.96
CA SER A 14 8.59 37.18 27.24
C SER A 14 7.19 37.85 27.39
N ALA A 15 6.29 37.05 27.99
CA ALA A 15 5.44 37.26 29.19
C ALA A 15 4.31 38.33 29.25
N SER A 16 3.05 37.87 29.44
CA SER A 16 2.31 37.89 30.74
C SER A 16 0.77 37.93 30.58
N THR A 17 0.09 37.35 31.59
CA THR A 17 -1.27 37.70 32.09
C THR A 17 -2.43 36.77 31.72
N GLY A 18 -3.11 36.25 32.75
CA GLY A 18 -4.50 35.80 32.67
C GLY A 18 -4.86 34.56 33.51
N ARG A 19 -5.10 34.74 34.80
CA ARG A 19 -5.82 33.75 35.63
C ARG A 19 -7.32 33.79 35.28
N ASN A 20 -7.98 32.64 35.18
CA ASN A 20 -9.31 32.44 35.77
C ASN A 20 -9.68 30.94 35.77
N ALA A 21 -10.09 30.47 36.95
CA ALA A 21 -10.78 29.21 37.14
C ALA A 21 -12.28 29.44 36.98
N THR A 22 -12.95 28.63 36.16
CA THR A 22 -14.41 28.42 36.27
C THR A 22 -14.76 27.01 35.82
N SER A 23 -15.24 26.22 36.76
CA SER A 23 -16.07 25.04 36.57
C SER A 23 -17.30 25.34 35.70
N GLY A 24 -17.62 24.44 34.76
CA GLY A 24 -18.89 24.48 34.04
C GLY A 24 -18.91 23.53 32.83
N LEU A 25 -19.52 22.35 33.00
CA LEU A 25 -20.23 21.67 31.91
C LEU A 25 -21.42 22.58 31.51
N PRO A 26 -21.87 22.66 30.23
CA PRO A 26 -22.70 21.58 29.67
C PRO A 26 -22.70 21.43 28.13
N ALA A 27 -23.45 20.42 27.68
CA ALA A 27 -24.17 20.30 26.41
C ALA A 27 -23.34 20.16 25.12
N ASN A 28 -23.35 18.99 24.48
CA ASN A 28 -24.37 18.57 23.52
C ASN A 28 -24.55 19.56 22.36
N SER A 29 -23.98 19.20 21.20
CA SER A 29 -24.43 19.70 19.91
C SER A 29 -24.32 18.58 18.89
N SER A 30 -25.47 17.94 18.66
CA SER A 30 -25.73 17.23 17.42
C SER A 30 -25.59 18.19 16.23
N SER A 31 -25.01 17.65 15.16
CA SER A 31 -25.25 18.01 13.75
C SER A 31 -24.74 19.35 13.23
N THR A 32 -23.60 19.32 12.56
CA THR A 32 -23.39 20.07 11.31
C THR A 32 -22.59 19.23 10.31
N ASN A 33 -23.08 19.23 9.08
CA ASN A 33 -22.52 18.61 7.89
C ASN A 33 -21.00 18.77 7.72
N GLY A 34 -20.35 17.68 7.32
CA GLY A 34 -18.98 17.65 6.84
C GLY A 34 -18.62 16.20 6.58
N ILE A 35 -18.43 15.83 5.33
CA ILE A 35 -17.93 14.52 4.93
C ILE A 35 -16.42 14.56 5.23
N ASP A 36 -16.07 14.63 6.51
CA ASP A 36 -14.69 14.55 6.96
C ASP A 36 -14.37 13.07 7.10
N GLU A 37 -13.46 12.63 6.25
CA GLU A 37 -12.77 11.35 6.31
C GLU A 37 -12.58 10.94 7.76
N ALA A 38 -13.03 9.74 8.13
CA ALA A 38 -12.89 9.19 9.47
C ALA A 38 -11.39 9.03 9.82
N GLN A 39 -10.74 10.13 10.18
CA GLN A 39 -9.38 10.22 10.67
C GLN A 39 -9.41 10.02 12.19
N GLY A 40 -9.91 8.85 12.59
CA GLY A 40 -9.74 8.31 13.95
C GLY A 40 -8.65 7.25 13.91
N PHE A 41 -7.67 7.33 14.80
CA PHE A 41 -6.71 6.25 14.94
C PHE A 41 -7.37 5.14 15.78
N LEU A 42 -7.73 4.05 15.12
CA LEU A 42 -8.43 2.92 15.73
C LEU A 42 -7.45 1.81 16.09
N CYS A 43 -7.61 1.21 17.26
CA CYS A 43 -6.90 -0.03 17.58
C CYS A 43 -7.46 -1.19 16.75
N PRO A 44 -6.62 -1.96 16.01
CA PRO A 44 -7.11 -3.02 15.15
C PRO A 44 -7.67 -4.24 15.93
N VAL A 45 -7.33 -4.36 17.22
CA VAL A 45 -7.74 -5.51 18.05
C VAL A 45 -9.08 -5.25 18.74
N CYS A 46 -9.27 -4.04 19.28
CA CYS A 46 -10.46 -3.71 20.08
C CYS A 46 -11.31 -2.56 19.52
N ILE A 47 -10.88 -1.95 18.40
CA ILE A 47 -11.59 -0.89 17.65
C ILE A 47 -11.91 0.33 18.54
N GLN A 48 -11.14 0.55 19.61
CA GLN A 48 -11.22 1.78 20.38
C GLN A 48 -10.62 2.95 19.60
N ASN A 49 -11.23 4.13 19.73
CA ASN A 49 -10.86 5.33 19.01
C ASN A 49 -9.92 6.19 19.86
N PHE A 50 -8.78 6.55 19.29
CA PHE A 50 -7.76 7.34 19.94
C PHE A 50 -7.50 8.65 19.19
N ALA A 51 -7.05 9.66 19.93
CA ALA A 51 -6.81 11.00 19.42
C ALA A 51 -5.53 11.11 18.57
N SER A 52 -4.63 10.11 18.60
CA SER A 52 -3.40 10.08 17.82
C SER A 52 -2.90 8.65 17.57
N ALA A 53 -2.06 8.47 16.54
CA ALA A 53 -1.38 7.21 16.25
C ALA A 53 -0.51 6.73 17.42
N GLU A 54 0.21 7.64 18.08
CA GLU A 54 1.03 7.33 19.27
C GLU A 54 0.18 6.79 20.42
N ALA A 55 -1.04 7.30 20.60
CA ALA A 55 -1.95 6.80 21.62
C ALA A 55 -2.49 5.39 21.29
N VAL A 56 -2.74 5.09 20.00
CA VAL A 56 -3.05 3.72 19.57
C VAL A 56 -1.87 2.80 19.80
N GLN A 57 -0.65 3.24 19.47
CA GLN A 57 0.55 2.45 19.61
C GLN A 57 0.82 2.11 21.09
N ALA A 58 0.75 3.10 21.98
CA ALA A 58 0.91 2.86 23.42
C ALA A 58 -0.18 1.95 23.97
N HIS A 59 -1.44 2.15 23.56
CA HIS A 59 -2.54 1.25 23.91
C HIS A 59 -2.30 -0.18 23.40
N PHE A 60 -1.84 -0.32 22.16
CA PHE A 60 -1.53 -1.61 21.55
C PHE A 60 -0.40 -2.28 22.31
N GLU A 61 0.68 -1.59 22.62
CA GLU A 61 1.81 -2.15 23.38
C GLU A 61 1.41 -2.54 24.82
N GLU A 62 0.63 -1.72 25.51
CA GLU A 62 0.23 -1.99 26.90
C GLU A 62 -0.86 -3.06 27.04
N GLN A 63 -1.84 -3.06 26.14
CA GLN A 63 -3.02 -3.94 26.23
C GLN A 63 -2.92 -5.17 25.33
N HIS A 64 -2.07 -5.12 24.29
CA HIS A 64 -1.93 -6.16 23.27
C HIS A 64 -0.46 -6.55 22.99
N GLY A 65 0.54 -5.79 23.44
CA GLY A 65 1.97 -6.01 23.23
C GLY A 65 2.60 -7.03 24.18
N GLY A 66 1.80 -7.69 25.01
CA GLY A 66 2.24 -8.80 25.87
C GLY A 66 2.60 -10.09 25.13
N GLN A 67 2.70 -10.09 23.80
CA GLN A 67 3.08 -11.26 23.00
C GLN A 67 4.31 -11.01 22.11
N ASP A 68 5.30 -10.28 22.61
CA ASP A 68 6.63 -10.23 22.01
C ASP A 68 7.58 -11.22 22.70
N GLY A 69 7.53 -12.48 22.25
CA GLY A 69 8.76 -13.27 22.12
C GLY A 69 9.58 -12.70 20.95
N PRO A 70 10.92 -12.79 20.98
CA PRO A 70 11.80 -11.97 20.15
C PRO A 70 11.53 -12.19 18.66
N VAL A 71 11.52 -11.07 17.94
CA VAL A 71 11.45 -10.96 16.48
C VAL A 71 12.60 -11.75 15.85
N THR A 72 12.31 -12.97 15.41
CA THR A 72 13.07 -13.67 14.38
C THR A 72 12.25 -13.65 13.10
N GLU A 73 12.89 -13.26 11.99
CA GLU A 73 12.35 -13.06 10.64
C GLU A 73 11.86 -14.36 9.96
N ASP A 74 11.10 -15.19 10.68
CA ASP A 74 10.68 -16.52 10.22
C ASP A 74 9.37 -16.97 10.91
N GLN A 75 8.28 -16.22 10.72
CA GLN A 75 6.95 -16.62 11.23
C GLN A 75 5.92 -16.74 10.10
N GLY A 76 6.30 -17.47 9.06
CA GLY A 76 5.35 -18.04 8.09
C GLY A 76 4.66 -19.31 8.57
N GLU A 77 4.95 -19.81 9.78
CA GLU A 77 4.63 -21.19 10.17
C GLU A 77 3.81 -21.33 11.48
N GLY A 78 3.04 -20.30 11.85
CA GLY A 78 2.09 -20.38 12.97
C GLY A 78 0.70 -20.84 12.51
N PHE A 79 0.07 -21.75 13.25
CA PHE A 79 -1.31 -22.19 12.96
C PHE A 79 -2.29 -21.18 13.57
N LEU A 80 -2.81 -20.27 12.73
CA LEU A 80 -3.71 -19.20 13.14
C LEU A 80 -5.17 -19.67 13.17
N CYS A 81 -5.87 -19.39 14.28
CA CYS A 81 -7.29 -19.65 14.37
C CYS A 81 -8.09 -18.70 13.45
N PRO A 82 -8.92 -19.20 12.51
CA PRO A 82 -9.64 -18.32 11.59
C PRO A 82 -10.70 -17.46 12.28
N MET A 83 -11.20 -17.90 13.44
CA MET A 83 -12.28 -17.26 14.20
C MET A 83 -11.79 -16.15 15.13
N CYS A 84 -10.67 -16.36 15.83
CA CYS A 84 -10.17 -15.41 16.83
C CYS A 84 -8.74 -14.91 16.56
N LYS A 85 -8.11 -15.37 15.46
CA LYS A 85 -6.75 -15.02 15.02
C LYS A 85 -5.65 -15.31 16.06
N MET A 86 -5.94 -16.14 17.06
CA MET A 86 -4.95 -16.63 18.01
C MET A 86 -3.92 -17.49 17.26
N SER A 87 -2.63 -17.21 17.47
CA SER A 87 -1.53 -18.04 16.98
C SER A 87 -1.32 -19.22 17.90
N LEU A 88 -1.25 -20.41 17.31
CA LEU A 88 -1.04 -21.66 18.02
C LEU A 88 0.18 -22.37 17.45
N ALA A 89 0.90 -23.08 18.33
CA ALA A 89 2.21 -23.65 18.03
C ALA A 89 2.15 -24.92 17.15
N SER A 90 0.96 -25.50 16.98
CA SER A 90 0.76 -26.78 16.30
C SER A 90 -0.65 -26.85 15.67
N PRO A 91 -0.85 -27.60 14.57
CA PRO A 91 -2.18 -27.82 14.01
C PRO A 91 -3.09 -28.60 14.97
N GLU A 92 -2.52 -29.46 15.83
CA GLU A 92 -3.29 -30.20 16.84
C GLU A 92 -3.81 -29.27 17.94
N ASP A 93 -3.01 -28.29 18.35
CA ASP A 93 -3.42 -27.26 19.31
C ASP A 93 -4.47 -26.34 18.71
N LEU A 94 -4.34 -26.00 17.42
CA LEU A 94 -5.35 -25.26 16.67
C LEU A 94 -6.67 -26.02 16.60
N GLN A 95 -6.62 -27.32 16.31
CA GLN A 95 -7.82 -28.15 16.25
C GLN A 95 -8.49 -28.24 17.63
N SER A 96 -7.73 -28.51 18.69
CA SER A 96 -8.22 -28.55 20.08
C SER A 96 -8.82 -27.21 20.51
N HIS A 97 -8.16 -26.10 20.21
CA HIS A 97 -8.67 -24.75 20.46
C HIS A 97 -9.98 -24.49 19.71
N TYR A 98 -10.04 -24.85 18.42
CA TYR A 98 -11.26 -24.70 17.64
C TYR A 98 -12.40 -25.55 18.21
N ASP A 99 -12.11 -26.79 18.60
CA ASP A 99 -13.11 -27.73 19.13
C ASP A 99 -13.58 -27.41 20.56
N THR A 100 -12.80 -26.65 21.34
CA THR A 100 -13.16 -26.29 22.72
C THR A 100 -13.72 -24.88 22.83
N VAL A 101 -13.30 -23.96 21.96
CA VAL A 101 -13.67 -22.53 22.03
C VAL A 101 -14.71 -22.15 20.96
N HIS A 102 -14.74 -22.85 19.81
CA HIS A 102 -15.54 -22.46 18.64
C HIS A 102 -16.46 -23.57 18.10
N ARG A 103 -16.48 -24.75 18.72
CA ARG A 103 -17.30 -25.89 18.25
C ARG A 103 -18.80 -25.62 18.22
N ASP A 104 -19.30 -24.81 19.14
CA ASP A 104 -20.72 -24.41 19.19
C ASP A 104 -21.08 -23.27 18.22
N SER A 105 -20.07 -22.67 17.58
CA SER A 105 -20.25 -21.60 16.58
C SER A 105 -19.81 -22.01 15.18
N SER A 106 -19.47 -23.29 14.96
CA SER A 106 -19.26 -23.84 13.63
C SER A 106 -20.62 -24.06 12.96
N PRO A 107 -20.95 -23.34 11.87
CA PRO A 107 -22.09 -23.68 11.04
C PRO A 107 -21.70 -24.87 10.15
N MET A 108 -21.38 -26.01 10.77
CA MET A 108 -21.49 -27.28 10.06
C MET A 108 -22.97 -27.48 9.76
N PRO A 109 -23.36 -27.85 8.54
CA PRO A 109 -24.75 -28.16 8.22
C PRO A 109 -25.18 -29.26 9.18
N VAL A 110 -26.04 -28.93 10.14
CA VAL A 110 -26.59 -29.91 11.06
C VAL A 110 -27.47 -30.80 10.19
N LEU A 111 -26.92 -31.92 9.72
CA LEU A 111 -27.75 -33.00 9.19
C LEU A 111 -28.75 -33.32 10.29
N PRO A 112 -30.07 -33.24 10.04
CA PRO A 112 -31.05 -33.46 11.08
C PRO A 112 -30.81 -34.86 11.65
N LEU A 113 -30.47 -34.94 12.94
CA LEU A 113 -30.34 -36.20 13.64
C LEU A 113 -31.73 -36.84 13.67
N VAL A 114 -31.98 -37.73 12.70
CA VAL A 114 -33.23 -38.48 12.55
C VAL A 114 -33.35 -39.46 13.71
N SER A 115 -34.15 -39.09 14.70
CA SER A 115 -34.83 -40.05 15.55
C SER A 115 -36.22 -40.27 14.96
N ASN A 116 -36.39 -41.39 14.23
CA ASN A 116 -37.64 -41.91 13.66
C ASN A 116 -38.10 -41.38 12.28
N GLY A 117 -37.19 -41.15 11.32
CA GLY A 117 -37.50 -41.27 9.88
C GLY A 117 -38.56 -40.34 9.25
N GLU A 118 -39.19 -39.45 9.99
CA GLU A 118 -40.17 -38.49 9.49
C GLU A 118 -39.60 -37.08 9.65
N ILE A 119 -39.09 -36.52 8.55
CA ILE A 119 -38.68 -35.13 8.51
C ILE A 119 -39.96 -34.29 8.63
N SER A 120 -40.07 -33.50 9.72
CA SER A 120 -41.19 -32.57 9.91
C SER A 120 -41.34 -31.67 8.69
N GLY A 121 -42.58 -31.48 8.23
CA GLY A 121 -42.88 -30.61 7.09
C GLY A 121 -42.36 -29.17 7.26
N VAL A 122 -42.16 -28.72 8.50
CA VAL A 122 -41.57 -27.41 8.82
C VAL A 122 -40.07 -27.38 8.52
N ALA A 123 -39.32 -28.42 8.91
CA ALA A 123 -37.89 -28.53 8.61
C ALA A 123 -37.65 -28.65 7.09
N ILE A 124 -38.54 -29.32 6.35
CA ILE A 124 -38.48 -29.37 4.88
C ILE A 124 -38.69 -27.97 4.29
N GLN A 125 -39.59 -27.16 4.84
CA GLN A 125 -39.83 -25.79 4.37
C GLN A 125 -38.65 -24.85 4.67
N GLU A 126 -38.00 -24.99 5.82
CA GLU A 126 -36.80 -24.23 6.18
C GLU A 126 -35.63 -24.55 5.25
N LEU A 127 -35.35 -25.84 5.02
CA LEU A 127 -34.33 -26.28 4.08
C LEU A 127 -34.59 -25.79 2.64
N ARG A 128 -35.86 -25.72 2.22
CA ARG A 128 -36.21 -25.15 0.90
C ARG A 128 -35.89 -23.66 0.80
N LYS A 129 -36.19 -22.89 1.84
CA LYS A 129 -35.83 -21.46 1.89
C LYS A 129 -34.33 -21.26 1.91
N GLU A 130 -33.59 -22.09 2.65
CA GLU A 130 -32.13 -22.05 2.68
C GLU A 130 -31.53 -22.38 1.32
N LEU A 131 -32.04 -23.41 0.64
CA LEU A 131 -31.64 -23.73 -0.74
C LEU A 131 -31.94 -22.58 -1.71
N GLU A 132 -33.11 -21.93 -1.61
CA GLU A 132 -33.44 -20.76 -2.43
C GLU A 132 -32.46 -19.60 -2.19
N LEU A 133 -32.11 -19.31 -0.93
CA LEU A 133 -31.14 -18.27 -0.58
C LEU A 133 -29.74 -18.60 -1.12
N LEU A 134 -29.29 -19.85 -0.98
CA LEU A 134 -28.00 -20.29 -1.51
C LEU A 134 -27.95 -20.25 -3.03
N GLN A 135 -29.04 -20.58 -3.73
CA GLN A 135 -29.14 -20.45 -5.18
C GLN A 135 -29.03 -18.98 -5.63
N ILE A 136 -29.67 -18.06 -4.92
CA ILE A 136 -29.56 -16.61 -5.19
C ILE A 136 -28.12 -16.13 -4.98
N GLN A 137 -27.49 -16.54 -3.88
CA GLN A 137 -26.11 -16.19 -3.59
C GLN A 137 -25.13 -16.76 -4.63
N LEU A 138 -25.32 -18.02 -5.03
CA LEU A 138 -24.50 -18.66 -6.08
C LEU A 138 -24.64 -17.89 -7.39
N ARG A 139 -25.86 -17.57 -7.81
CA ARG A 139 -26.10 -16.79 -9.03
C ARG A 139 -25.41 -15.41 -8.98
N GLY A 140 -25.56 -14.67 -7.88
CA GLY A 140 -24.88 -13.38 -7.73
C GLY A 140 -23.36 -13.49 -7.73
N SER A 141 -22.83 -14.58 -7.15
CA SER A 141 -21.39 -14.86 -7.16
C SER A 141 -20.88 -15.24 -8.57
N GLU A 142 -21.67 -15.94 -9.37
CA GLU A 142 -21.34 -16.29 -10.74
C GLU A 142 -21.30 -15.05 -11.64
N GLU A 143 -22.29 -14.16 -11.50
CA GLU A 143 -22.31 -12.87 -12.21
C GLU A 143 -21.04 -12.06 -11.87
N SER A 144 -20.70 -11.94 -10.58
CA SER A 144 -19.47 -11.27 -10.12
C SER A 144 -18.19 -11.92 -10.67
N ARG A 145 -18.14 -13.26 -10.69
CA ARG A 145 -17.02 -14.02 -11.24
C ARG A 145 -16.82 -13.75 -12.72
N THR A 146 -17.90 -13.66 -13.50
CA THR A 146 -17.79 -13.37 -14.94
C THR A 146 -17.27 -11.96 -15.21
N LEU A 147 -17.69 -10.96 -14.43
CA LEU A 147 -17.16 -9.59 -14.54
C LEU A 147 -15.67 -9.55 -14.21
N LEU A 148 -15.26 -10.11 -13.08
CA LEU A 148 -13.86 -10.17 -12.68
C LEU A 148 -12.99 -10.92 -13.71
N ALA A 149 -13.50 -12.01 -14.29
CA ALA A 149 -12.78 -12.73 -15.35
C ALA A 149 -12.57 -11.85 -16.60
N SER A 150 -13.55 -11.02 -16.97
CA SER A 150 -13.42 -10.09 -18.10
C SER A 150 -12.41 -8.96 -17.82
N GLU A 151 -12.39 -8.43 -16.59
CA GLU A 151 -11.42 -7.42 -16.15
C GLU A 151 -10.00 -7.98 -16.09
N MET A 152 -9.84 -9.21 -15.60
CA MET A 152 -8.57 -9.92 -15.58
C MET A 152 -8.03 -10.10 -17.00
N PHE A 153 -8.87 -10.59 -17.93
CA PHE A 153 -8.49 -10.75 -19.33
C PHE A 153 -8.06 -9.43 -19.99
N HIS A 154 -8.82 -8.35 -19.77
CA HIS A 154 -8.46 -7.04 -20.31
C HIS A 154 -7.15 -6.51 -19.71
N SER A 155 -6.92 -6.77 -18.42
CA SER A 155 -5.68 -6.39 -17.74
C SER A 155 -4.48 -7.16 -18.31
N GLU A 156 -4.60 -8.47 -18.52
CA GLU A 156 -3.57 -9.30 -19.16
C GLU A 156 -3.27 -8.83 -20.59
N GLN A 157 -4.31 -8.50 -21.36
CA GLN A 157 -4.16 -7.94 -22.70
C GLN A 157 -3.39 -6.61 -22.67
N LYS A 158 -3.74 -5.72 -21.74
CA LYS A 158 -3.06 -4.42 -21.56
C LYS A 158 -1.60 -4.59 -21.16
N VAL A 159 -1.30 -5.50 -20.23
CA VAL A 159 0.09 -5.84 -19.83
C VAL A 159 0.87 -6.32 -21.04
N THR A 160 0.29 -7.22 -21.84
CA THR A 160 0.93 -7.73 -23.07
C THR A 160 1.20 -6.61 -24.07
N GLN A 161 0.22 -5.72 -24.30
CA GLN A 161 0.37 -4.58 -25.19
C GLN A 161 1.47 -3.62 -24.72
N LEU A 162 1.49 -3.28 -23.43
CA LEU A 162 2.50 -2.39 -22.85
C LEU A 162 3.91 -3.02 -22.94
N ASN A 163 4.03 -4.32 -22.73
CA ASN A 163 5.30 -5.03 -22.89
C ASN A 163 5.83 -4.95 -24.33
N LEU A 164 4.96 -5.15 -25.33
CA LEU A 164 5.35 -5.00 -26.74
C LEU A 164 5.79 -3.57 -27.08
N GLN A 165 5.07 -2.56 -26.55
CA GLN A 165 5.46 -1.16 -26.72
C GLN A 165 6.81 -0.85 -26.06
N LEU A 166 7.05 -1.41 -24.88
CA LEU A 166 8.29 -1.23 -24.14
C LEU A 166 9.48 -1.82 -24.90
N GLU A 167 9.33 -3.00 -25.52
CA GLU A 167 10.37 -3.60 -26.36
C GLU A 167 10.65 -2.77 -27.63
N SER A 168 9.62 -2.23 -28.27
CA SER A 168 9.81 -1.29 -29.40
C SER A 168 10.59 -0.05 -28.97
N LEU A 169 10.22 0.55 -27.84
CA LEU A 169 10.88 1.74 -27.31
C LEU A 169 12.32 1.47 -26.89
N LYS A 170 12.62 0.28 -26.34
CA LYS A 170 14.00 -0.16 -26.06
C LYS A 170 14.83 -0.23 -27.35
N SER A 171 14.30 -0.86 -28.40
CA SER A 171 15.01 -0.93 -29.68
C SER A 171 15.29 0.45 -30.27
N ASP A 172 14.33 1.37 -30.18
CA ASP A 172 14.52 2.74 -30.67
C ASP A 172 15.49 3.55 -29.81
N LYS A 173 15.48 3.35 -28.48
CA LYS A 173 16.47 3.92 -27.57
C LYS A 173 17.89 3.48 -27.95
N GLU A 174 18.12 2.19 -28.17
CA GLU A 174 19.42 1.66 -28.58
C GLU A 174 19.91 2.27 -29.90
N LYS A 175 19.02 2.45 -30.88
CA LYS A 175 19.35 3.12 -32.15
C LYS A 175 19.75 4.58 -31.94
N VAL A 176 19.05 5.29 -31.05
CA VAL A 176 19.37 6.70 -30.73
C VAL A 176 20.69 6.79 -29.99
N GLU A 177 20.95 5.91 -29.02
CA GLU A 177 22.22 5.86 -28.28
C GLU A 177 23.41 5.55 -29.20
N SER A 178 23.26 4.58 -30.11
CA SER A 178 24.27 4.26 -31.13
C SER A 178 24.56 5.47 -32.04
N LYS A 179 23.52 6.16 -32.52
CA LYS A 179 23.69 7.39 -33.32
C LYS A 179 24.38 8.50 -32.53
N ALA A 180 24.03 8.68 -31.26
CA ALA A 180 24.65 9.68 -30.40
C ALA A 180 26.15 9.38 -30.19
N ALA A 181 26.52 8.12 -29.99
CA ALA A 181 27.91 7.70 -29.88
C ALA A 181 28.71 7.96 -31.16
N LEU A 182 28.12 7.66 -32.33
CA LEU A 182 28.74 7.96 -33.64
C LEU A 182 28.98 9.45 -33.83
N LEU A 183 27.96 10.29 -33.59
CA LEU A 183 28.09 11.74 -33.70
C LEU A 183 29.13 12.30 -32.72
N ALA A 184 29.21 11.78 -31.50
CA ALA A 184 30.24 12.17 -30.55
C ALA A 184 31.66 11.84 -31.07
N GLY A 185 31.82 10.67 -31.70
CA GLY A 185 33.05 10.29 -32.37
C GLY A 185 33.41 11.24 -33.52
N GLU A 186 32.46 11.52 -34.41
CA GLU A 186 32.65 12.47 -35.52
C GLU A 186 33.05 13.85 -35.02
N ILE A 187 32.38 14.37 -33.99
CA ILE A 187 32.73 15.66 -33.36
C ILE A 187 34.17 15.65 -32.84
N ALA A 188 34.61 14.56 -32.18
CA ALA A 188 35.98 14.44 -31.71
C ALA A 188 36.99 14.45 -32.87
N THR A 189 36.71 13.72 -33.95
CA THR A 189 37.58 13.73 -35.14
C THR A 189 37.63 15.08 -35.83
N MET A 190 36.49 15.79 -35.91
CA MET A 190 36.40 17.12 -36.48
C MET A 190 37.18 18.14 -35.65
N LYS A 191 37.07 18.08 -34.32
CA LYS A 191 37.87 18.90 -33.41
C LYS A 191 39.36 18.68 -33.59
N ALA A 192 39.82 17.43 -33.64
CA ALA A 192 41.23 17.12 -33.86
C ALA A 192 41.77 17.71 -35.18
N LYS A 193 40.98 17.64 -36.27
CA LYS A 193 41.34 18.26 -37.55
C LYS A 193 41.38 19.79 -37.48
N VAL A 194 40.45 20.39 -36.74
CA VAL A 194 40.45 21.85 -36.50
C VAL A 194 41.71 22.24 -35.73
N ASP A 195 42.03 21.56 -34.62
CA ASP A 195 43.22 21.83 -33.81
C ASP A 195 44.52 21.67 -34.64
N GLU A 196 44.60 20.63 -35.48
CA GLU A 196 45.74 20.43 -36.40
C GLU A 196 45.86 21.59 -37.40
N SER A 197 44.76 21.99 -38.03
CA SER A 197 44.73 23.09 -39.00
C SER A 197 45.08 24.43 -38.36
N GLU A 198 44.65 24.67 -37.12
CA GLU A 198 45.00 25.86 -36.35
C GLU A 198 46.50 25.88 -36.02
N GLY A 199 47.07 24.74 -35.61
CA GLY A 199 48.50 24.60 -35.38
C GLY A 199 49.34 24.89 -36.63
N GLN A 200 48.94 24.34 -37.77
CA GLN A 200 49.58 24.61 -39.07
C GLN A 200 49.49 26.10 -39.43
N ARG A 201 48.33 26.73 -39.23
CA ARG A 201 48.13 28.16 -39.48
C ARG A 201 49.05 29.01 -38.61
N THR A 202 49.12 28.74 -37.31
CA THR A 202 50.01 29.48 -36.39
C THR A 202 51.47 29.35 -36.79
N ALA A 203 51.93 28.14 -37.14
CA ALA A 203 53.30 27.92 -37.63
C ALA A 203 53.61 28.73 -38.91
N LEU A 204 52.68 28.78 -39.86
CA LEU A 204 52.82 29.59 -41.07
C LEU A 204 52.82 31.09 -40.76
N GLU A 205 51.95 31.56 -39.87
CA GLU A 205 51.92 32.96 -39.44
C GLU A 205 53.24 33.38 -38.78
N ASP A 206 53.82 32.54 -37.93
CA ASP A 206 55.12 32.80 -37.31
C ASP A 206 56.24 32.82 -38.35
N HIS A 207 56.24 31.90 -39.31
CA HIS A 207 57.22 31.90 -40.39
C HIS A 207 57.14 33.18 -41.24
N ILE A 208 55.94 33.63 -41.59
CA ILE A 208 55.73 34.90 -42.32
C ILE A 208 56.26 36.09 -41.51
N ARG A 209 56.09 36.11 -40.18
CA ARG A 209 56.65 37.17 -39.33
C ARG A 209 58.18 37.17 -39.34
N THR A 210 58.82 36.00 -39.38
CA THR A 210 60.29 35.91 -39.42
C THR A 210 60.91 36.35 -40.75
N LEU A 211 60.12 36.37 -41.83
CA LEU A 211 60.57 36.79 -43.17
C LEU A 211 60.39 38.29 -43.45
N LYS A 212 59.73 39.03 -42.55
CA LYS A 212 59.52 40.49 -42.64
C LYS A 212 60.52 41.24 -41.77
#